data_AF-A0A2G6CN09-F1
#
_entry.id   AF-A0A2G6CN09-F1
#
_cell.length_a   1.000
_cell.length_b   1.000
_cell.length_c   1.000
_cell.angle_alpha   90.00
_cell.angle_beta   90.00
_cell.angle_gamma   90.00
#
_symmetry.space_group_name_H-M   'P 1'
#
loop_
_entity.id
_entity.type
_entity.pdbx_description
1 polymer ?
#
loop_
_entity_poly.entity_id
_entity_poly.type
_entity_poly.pdbx_seq_one_letter_code
_entity_poly.pdbx_strand_id
1 'polypeptide(L)' 'MSNEHPRAAMAKAFRETALSLIGLFQIYEVDPDLCTATAEAIGTVFRRHLRQVPANGTDTGHSPLHKLVDELDRAGGRSV' A
#
# COMPACT_ATOMS: atom_id res chain seq x y z
N MET A 1 -3.54 18.86 -19.78
CA MET A 1 -3.58 18.19 -18.47
C MET A 1 -3.16 16.75 -18.70
N SER A 2 -2.02 16.37 -18.14
CA SER A 2 -1.38 15.09 -18.44
C SER A 2 -2.28 13.93 -18.01
N ASN A 3 -2.57 13.00 -18.92
CA ASN A 3 -3.18 11.71 -18.64
C ASN A 3 -2.16 10.82 -17.91
N GLU A 4 -1.65 11.25 -16.75
CA GLU A 4 -1.02 10.31 -15.81
C GLU A 4 -2.10 9.26 -15.51
N HIS A 5 -1.86 8.05 -16.03
CA HIS A 5 -2.83 6.97 -16.07
C HIS A 5 -3.62 6.87 -14.75
N PRO A 6 -4.96 6.78 -14.76
CA PRO A 6 -5.79 6.67 -13.54
C PRO A 6 -5.26 5.64 -12.52
N ARG A 7 -4.57 4.61 -13.01
CA ARG A 7 -3.81 3.63 -12.24
C ARG A 7 -2.70 4.24 -11.36
N ALA A 8 -1.85 5.10 -11.92
CA ALA A 8 -0.77 5.77 -11.20
C ALA A 8 -1.33 6.75 -10.15
N ALA A 9 -2.39 7.49 -10.50
CA ALA A 9 -3.09 8.35 -9.56
C ALA A 9 -3.70 7.56 -8.39
N MET A 10 -4.33 6.41 -8.66
CA MET A 10 -4.86 5.53 -7.61
C MET A 10 -3.73 4.93 -6.75
N ALA A 11 -2.64 4.43 -7.34
CA ALA A 11 -1.51 3.91 -6.59
C ALA A 11 -0.92 4.96 -5.64
N LYS A 12 -0.77 6.20 -6.11
CA LYS A 12 -0.34 7.34 -5.27
C LYS A 12 -1.33 7.60 -4.13
N ALA A 13 -2.63 7.63 -4.39
CA ALA A 13 -3.63 7.87 -3.34
C ALA A 13 -3.60 6.78 -2.25
N PHE A 14 -3.50 5.50 -2.64
CA PHE A 14 -3.35 4.40 -1.68
C PHE A 14 -2.06 4.50 -0.86
N ARG A 15 -0.97 4.93 -1.49
CA ARG A 15 0.33 5.12 -0.83
C ARG A 15 0.26 6.18 0.25
N GLU A 16 -0.26 7.37 -0.08
CA GLU A 16 -0.40 8.46 0.89
C GLU A 16 -1.34 8.07 2.05
N THR A 17 -2.38 7.30 1.76
CA THR A 17 -3.28 6.74 2.79
C THR A 17 -2.53 5.77 3.71
N ALA A 18 -1.76 4.84 3.16
CA ALA A 18 -1.00 3.86 3.94
C ALA A 18 0.06 4.55 4.83
N LEU A 19 0.78 5.56 4.32
CA LEU A 19 1.73 6.36 5.09
C LEU A 19 1.06 7.12 6.24
N SER A 20 -0.12 7.70 6.00
CA SER A 20 -0.90 8.38 7.04
C SER A 20 -1.29 7.42 8.17
N LEU A 21 -1.71 6.21 7.81
CA LEU A 21 -2.09 5.17 8.77
C LEU A 21 -0.89 4.63 9.55
N ILE A 22 0.28 4.50 8.93
CA ILE A 22 1.52 4.13 9.64
C ILE A 22 1.79 5.13 10.76
N GLY A 23 1.75 6.44 10.46
CA GLY A 23 1.98 7.47 11.46
C GLY A 23 0.96 7.40 12.61
N LEU A 24 -0.33 7.25 12.27
CA LEU A 24 -1.38 7.10 13.29
C LEU A 24 -1.18 5.85 14.15
N PHE A 25 -0.88 4.71 13.54
CA PHE A 25 -0.72 3.45 14.29
C PHE A 25 0.52 3.47 15.18
N GLN A 26 1.59 4.14 14.76
CA GLN A 26 2.77 4.36 15.59
C GLN A 26 2.47 5.29 16.77
N ILE A 27 1.77 6.40 16.54
CA ILE A 27 1.44 7.38 17.60
C ILE A 27 0.55 6.75 18.68
N TYR A 28 -0.42 5.92 18.26
CA TYR A 28 -1.40 5.32 19.17
C TYR A 28 -1.05 3.90 19.61
N GLU A 29 0.16 3.40 19.29
CA GLU A 29 0.63 2.05 19.60
C GLU A 29 -0.44 0.98 19.30
N VAL A 30 -1.03 1.08 18.10
CA VAL A 30 -2.19 0.28 17.72
C VAL A 30 -1.86 -1.21 17.70
N ASP A 31 -2.85 -2.00 18.11
CA ASP A 31 -2.80 -3.45 18.12
C ASP A 31 -2.23 -4.04 16.80
N PRO A 32 -1.25 -4.97 16.87
CA PRO A 32 -0.62 -5.56 15.68
C PRO A 32 -1.58 -6.31 14.75
N ASP A 33 -2.64 -6.93 15.29
CA ASP A 33 -3.62 -7.66 14.48
C ASP A 33 -4.50 -6.67 13.72
N LEU A 34 -4.88 -5.56 14.35
CA LEU A 34 -5.57 -4.45 13.67
C LEU A 34 -4.70 -3.82 12.57
N CYS A 35 -3.39 -3.68 12.82
CA CYS A 35 -2.43 -3.22 11.81
C CYS A 35 -2.41 -4.15 10.58
N THR A 36 -2.35 -5.45 10.82
CA THR A 36 -2.35 -6.48 9.79
C THR A 36 -3.66 -6.47 8.99
N ALA A 37 -4.81 -6.51 9.67
CA ALA A 37 -6.12 -6.50 9.03
C ALA A 37 -6.34 -5.24 8.16
N THR A 38 -5.86 -4.08 8.63
CA THR A 38 -5.92 -2.83 7.88
C THR A 38 -5.08 -2.90 6.60
N ALA A 39 -3.83 -3.40 6.69
CA ALA A 39 -2.96 -3.57 5.53
C ALA A 39 -3.58 -4.53 4.50
N GLU A 40 -4.16 -5.64 4.95
CA GLU A 40 -4.83 -6.60 4.07
C GLU A 40 -6.06 -6.00 3.37
N ALA A 41 -6.88 -5.25 4.08
CA ALA A 41 -8.06 -4.60 3.52
C ALA A 41 -7.68 -3.59 2.42
N ILE A 42 -6.69 -2.73 2.69
CA ILE A 42 -6.21 -1.73 1.73
C ILE A 42 -5.58 -2.43 0.53
N GLY A 43 -4.70 -3.41 0.76
CA GLY A 43 -4.07 -4.19 -0.30
C GLY A 43 -5.07 -4.92 -1.18
N THR A 44 -6.16 -5.42 -0.61
CA THR A 44 -7.24 -6.09 -1.36
C THR A 44 -7.96 -5.11 -2.29
N VAL A 45 -8.33 -3.93 -1.79
CA VAL A 45 -8.96 -2.89 -2.59
C VAL A 45 -8.02 -2.44 -3.71
N PHE A 46 -6.76 -2.16 -3.39
CA PHE A 46 -5.74 -1.79 -4.34
C PHE A 46 -5.57 -2.82 -5.47
N ARG A 47 -5.33 -4.10 -5.13
CA ARG A 47 -5.12 -5.19 -6.10
C ARG A 47 -6.35 -5.40 -6.99
N ARG A 48 -7.56 -5.27 -6.43
CA ARG A 48 -8.82 -5.31 -7.18
C ARG A 48 -8.87 -4.22 -8.25
N HIS A 49 -8.47 -3.00 -7.90
CA HIS A 49 -8.47 -1.89 -8.85
C HIS A 49 -7.35 -1.97 -9.89
N LEU A 50 -6.23 -2.65 -9.59
CA LEU A 50 -5.09 -2.77 -10.50
C LEU A 50 -5.02 -4.07 -11.36
N ARG A 51 -6.02 -4.96 -11.27
CA ARG A 51 -6.09 -6.23 -12.02
C ARG A 51 -4.95 -7.24 -11.73
N GLN A 52 -4.36 -7.13 -10.54
CA GLN A 52 -3.49 -8.08 -9.82
C GLN A 52 -2.00 -8.16 -10.20
N VAL A 53 -1.16 -7.95 -9.17
CA VAL A 53 0.25 -8.38 -9.04
C VAL A 53 0.26 -9.46 -7.94
N PRO A 54 1.01 -10.56 -8.06
CA PRO A 54 1.11 -11.55 -6.97
C PRO A 54 1.80 -10.92 -5.76
N ALA A 55 1.29 -11.19 -4.56
CA ALA A 55 1.90 -10.80 -3.30
C ALA A 55 3.16 -11.64 -3.02
N ASN A 56 4.21 -11.47 -3.83
CA ASN A 56 5.50 -12.10 -3.60
C ASN A 56 6.45 -11.02 -3.05
N GLY A 57 6.26 -10.65 -1.79
CA GLY A 57 7.16 -9.79 -1.04
C GLY A 57 7.95 -10.59 -0.02
N THR A 58 9.27 -10.67 -0.20
CA THR A 58 10.22 -11.31 0.71
C THR A 58 10.23 -10.63 2.08
N ASP A 59 10.43 -11.46 3.11
CA ASP A 59 10.28 -11.14 4.51
C ASP A 59 11.44 -10.29 5.03
N THR A 60 11.34 -8.96 4.89
CA THR A 60 12.11 -8.00 5.68
C THR A 60 11.25 -7.55 6.85
N GLY A 61 11.84 -7.43 8.05
CA GLY A 61 11.15 -7.21 9.35
C GLY A 61 10.39 -5.89 9.53
N HIS A 62 9.87 -5.31 8.45
CA HIS A 62 9.01 -4.14 8.46
C HIS A 62 7.54 -4.52 8.73
N SER A 63 6.81 -3.61 9.37
CA SER A 63 5.38 -3.78 9.66
C SER A 63 4.55 -4.02 8.38
N PRO A 64 3.38 -4.68 8.46
CA PRO A 64 2.52 -4.97 7.31
C PRO A 64 2.20 -3.76 6.42
N LEU A 65 1.95 -2.58 7.01
CA LEU A 65 1.66 -1.36 6.24
C LEU A 65 2.88 -0.82 5.48
N HIS A 66 4.09 -0.97 6.00
CA HIS A 66 5.32 -0.58 5.28
C HIS A 66 5.55 -1.49 4.07
N LYS A 67 5.33 -2.81 4.23
CA LYS A 67 5.38 -3.76 3.11
C LYS A 67 4.36 -3.40 2.02
N LEU A 68 3.17 -2.96 2.42
CA LEU A 68 2.14 -2.49 1.49
C LEU A 68 2.59 -1.20 0.75
N VAL A 69 3.21 -0.23 1.43
CA VAL A 69 3.77 0.97 0.78
C VAL A 69 4.77 0.59 -0.32
N ASP A 70 5.68 -0.35 -0.04
CA ASP A 70 6.65 -0.82 -1.04
C ASP A 70 5.96 -1.48 -2.26
N GLU A 71 4.86 -2.20 -2.05
CA GLU A 71 4.07 -2.78 -3.14
C GLU A 71 3.42 -1.68 -4.01
N LEU A 72 2.85 -0.66 -3.35
CA LEU A 72 2.22 0.48 -4.01
C LEU A 72 3.23 1.28 -4.84
N ASP A 73 4.45 1.50 -4.32
CA ASP A 73 5.53 2.18 -5.03
C ASP A 73 5.98 1.42 -6.28
N ARG A 74 6.13 0.09 -6.18
CA ARG A 74 6.46 -0.76 -7.35
C ARG A 74 5.37 -0.72 -8.42
N ALA A 75 4.12 -0.62 -8.02
CA ALA A 75 2.99 -0.61 -8.93
C ALA A 75 2.71 0.78 -9.55
N GLY A 76 3.08 1.86 -8.86
CA GLY A 76 3.08 3.22 -9.39
C GLY A 76 4.27 3.52 -10.32
N GLY A 77 5.39 2.80 -10.13
CA GLY A 77 6.68 3.07 -10.79
C GLY A 77 6.98 2.32 -12.09
N ARG A 78 6.03 1.67 -12.76
CA ARG A 78 6.32 0.87 -13.98
C ARG A 78 5.94 1.58 -15.28
N SER A 79 6.82 2.50 -15.66
CA SER A 79 7.21 2.87 -17.03
C SER A 79 8.59 3.50 -16.86
N VAL A 80 9.64 2.71 -16.72
CA VAL A 80 10.64 2.34 -17.75
C VAL A 80 11.38 1.09 -17.28
#